data_AF-A0A1G6AHV9-F1
#
_entry.id   AF-A0A1G6AHV9-F1
#
_cell.length_a   1.000
_cell.length_b   1.000
_cell.length_c   1.000
_cell.angle_alpha   90.00
_cell.angle_beta   90.00
_cell.angle_gamma   90.00
#
_symmetry.space_group_name_H-M   'P 1'
#
loop_
_entity.id
_entity.type
_entity.pdbx_description
1 polymer ?
#
loop_
_entity_poly.entity_id
_entity_poly.type
_entity_poly.pdbx_seq_one_letter_code
_entity_poly.pdbx_strand_id
1 'polypeptide(L)'
;MASVYDLKPRFQSLLRPLVGRLAALGVTANQVTIGAAVLSLACGGAIIASGGAALALLALPVVLLVRMGLNAVDGMLAREHGQQSRLGFFLNEIGDVVSDTALYLPLALVLAPALPLLAGAMVTVFALTEFAGRARARGRRRAAV
;
A
#
# COMPACT_ATOMS: atom_id res chain seq x y z
N MET A 1 -21.10 4.26 20.13
CA MET A 1 -21.35 3.33 19.01
C MET A 1 -20.06 3.25 18.20
N ALA A 2 -19.58 2.05 17.86
CA ALA A 2 -18.39 1.94 16.99
C ALA A 2 -18.76 2.42 15.58
N SER A 3 -18.03 3.42 15.08
CA SER A 3 -18.19 3.95 13.72
C SER A 3 -17.02 3.51 12.84
N VAL A 4 -17.18 3.60 11.52
CA VAL A 4 -16.10 3.35 10.54
C VAL A 4 -14.88 4.24 10.84
N TYR A 5 -15.10 5.44 11.40
CA TYR A 5 -14.03 6.34 11.84
C TYR A 5 -13.16 5.79 12.98
N ASP A 6 -13.68 4.87 13.80
CA ASP A 6 -12.95 4.25 14.92
C ASP A 6 -12.08 3.07 14.47
N LEU A 7 -12.29 2.59 13.24
CA LEU A 7 -11.61 1.40 12.73
C LEU A 7 -10.10 1.62 12.60
N LYS A 8 -9.70 2.77 12.05
CA LYS A 8 -8.29 3.12 11.85
C LYS A 8 -7.52 3.28 13.18
N PRO A 9 -8.00 4.07 14.17
CA PRO A 9 -7.35 4.17 15.48
C PRO A 9 -7.21 2.82 16.18
N ARG A 10 -8.26 1.98 16.14
CA ARG A 10 -8.23 0.66 16.78
C ARG A 10 -7.25 -0.28 16.09
N PHE A 11 -7.25 -0.32 14.76
CA PHE A 11 -6.28 -1.11 13.99
C PHE A 11 -4.84 -0.70 14.32
N GLN A 12 -4.57 0.60 14.37
CA GLN A 12 -3.25 1.11 14.77
C GLN A 12 -2.91 0.75 16.22
N SER A 13 -3.86 0.81 17.16
CA SER A 13 -3.59 0.39 18.54
C SER A 13 -3.19 -1.07 18.67
N LEU A 14 -3.71 -1.96 17.82
CA LEU A 14 -3.32 -3.37 17.79
C LEU A 14 -1.90 -3.58 17.27
N LEU A 15 -1.47 -2.75 16.32
CA LEU A 15 -0.14 -2.83 15.72
C LEU A 15 0.95 -2.12 16.53
N ARG A 16 0.60 -1.13 17.37
CA ARG A 16 1.57 -0.32 18.14
C ARG A 16 2.61 -1.13 18.93
N PRO A 17 2.27 -2.22 19.64
CA PRO A 17 3.28 -3.02 20.34
C PRO A 17 4.32 -3.63 19.38
N LEU A 18 3.88 -4.07 18.21
CA LEU A 18 4.76 -4.59 17.16
C LEU A 18 5.64 -3.47 16.60
N VAL A 19 5.06 -2.30 16.29
CA VAL A 19 5.80 -1.13 15.81
C VAL A 19 6.88 -0.72 16.78
N GLY A 20 6.58 -0.67 18.08
CA GLY A 20 7.56 -0.34 19.12
C GLY A 20 8.74 -1.32 19.15
N ARG A 21 8.49 -2.63 18.98
CA ARG A 21 9.55 -3.64 18.86
C ARG A 21 10.39 -3.45 17.60
N LEU A 22 9.75 -3.21 16.45
CA LEU A 22 10.44 -2.95 15.18
C LEU A 22 11.34 -1.71 15.29
N ALA A 23 10.85 -0.62 15.88
CA ALA A 23 11.61 0.59 16.12
C ALA A 23 12.82 0.33 17.04
N ALA A 24 12.63 -0.43 18.13
CA ALA A 24 13.73 -0.81 19.02
C ALA A 24 14.80 -1.68 18.34
N LEU A 25 14.41 -2.47 17.34
CA LEU A 25 15.32 -3.25 16.49
C LEU A 25 15.99 -2.42 15.37
N GLY A 26 15.72 -1.11 15.30
CA GLY A 26 16.28 -0.23 14.27
C GLY A 26 15.64 -0.37 12.89
N VAL A 27 14.49 -1.03 12.79
CA VAL A 27 13.75 -1.14 11.53
C VAL A 27 13.22 0.24 11.13
N THR A 28 13.42 0.59 9.87
CA THR A 28 13.02 1.88 9.30
C THR A 28 11.69 1.77 8.55
N ALA A 29 10.92 2.87 8.53
CA ALA A 29 9.70 3.01 7.74
C ALA A 29 9.98 2.69 6.26
N ASN A 30 11.10 3.18 5.73
CA ASN A 30 11.50 2.94 4.34
C ASN A 30 11.72 1.44 4.05
N GLN A 31 12.31 0.68 4.97
CA GLN A 31 12.47 -0.77 4.82
C GLN A 31 11.11 -1.47 4.77
N VAL A 32 10.16 -1.05 5.60
CA VAL A 32 8.81 -1.61 5.62
C VAL A 32 8.08 -1.29 4.31
N THR A 33 8.14 -0.06 3.83
CA THR A 33 7.58 0.36 2.53
C THR A 33 8.18 -0.45 1.36
N ILE A 34 9.50 -0.60 1.32
CA ILE A 34 10.17 -1.41 0.28
C ILE A 34 9.75 -2.88 0.38
N GLY A 35 9.68 -3.43 1.60
CA GLY A 35 9.22 -4.80 1.83
C GLY A 35 7.80 -5.03 1.33
N ALA A 36 6.89 -4.08 1.57
CA ALA A 36 5.51 -4.12 1.07
C ALA A 36 5.46 -4.11 -0.47
N ALA A 37 6.30 -3.30 -1.12
CA ALA A 37 6.40 -3.25 -2.57
C ALA A 37 6.94 -4.56 -3.15
N VAL A 38 8.02 -5.12 -2.56
CA VAL A 38 8.60 -6.41 -2.99
C VAL A 38 7.60 -7.54 -2.82
N LEU A 39 6.90 -7.63 -1.68
CA LEU A 39 5.86 -8.63 -1.44
C LEU A 39 4.78 -8.58 -2.54
N SER A 40 4.42 -7.37 -2.96
CA SER A 40 3.36 -7.17 -3.96
C SER A 40 3.79 -7.49 -5.37
N LEU A 41 5.03 -7.14 -5.72
CA LEU A 41 5.65 -7.58 -6.97
C LEU A 41 5.77 -9.10 -7.02
N ALA A 42 6.16 -9.75 -5.92
CA ALA A 42 6.24 -11.21 -5.85
C ALA A 42 4.86 -11.87 -6.02
N CYS A 43 3.83 -11.37 -5.35
CA CYS A 43 2.45 -11.86 -5.50
C CYS A 43 1.95 -11.68 -6.93
N GLY A 44 2.10 -10.49 -7.49
CA GLY A 44 1.69 -10.21 -8.87
C GLY A 44 2.42 -11.06 -9.90
N GLY A 45 3.75 -11.20 -9.74
CA GLY A 45 4.58 -12.07 -10.56
C GLY A 45 4.15 -13.53 -10.48
N ALA A 46 3.81 -14.03 -9.28
CA ALA A 46 3.30 -15.39 -9.11
C ALA A 46 1.95 -15.63 -9.81
N ILE A 47 1.05 -14.64 -9.81
CA ILE A 47 -0.23 -14.71 -10.55
C ILE A 47 0.03 -14.84 -12.06
N ILE A 48 0.93 -14.02 -12.61
CA ILE A 48 1.29 -14.09 -14.04
C ILE A 48 1.97 -15.42 -14.36
N ALA A 49 3.01 -15.80 -13.60
CA ALA A 49 3.82 -16.98 -13.86
C ALA A 49 3.02 -18.29 -13.75
N SER A 50 1.99 -18.32 -12.91
CA SER A 50 1.09 -19.47 -12.77
C SER A 50 -0.07 -19.48 -13.77
N GLY A 51 -0.17 -18.48 -14.64
CA GLY A 51 -1.30 -18.33 -15.56
C GLY A 51 -2.65 -18.16 -14.86
N GLY A 52 -2.66 -17.63 -13.63
CA GLY A 52 -3.91 -17.48 -12.86
C GLY A 52 -4.34 -18.69 -12.06
N ALA A 53 -3.41 -19.55 -11.63
CA ALA A 53 -3.75 -20.67 -10.77
C ALA A 53 -4.55 -20.21 -9.54
N ALA A 54 -5.57 -20.99 -9.15
CA ALA A 54 -6.47 -20.64 -8.05
C ALA A 54 -5.72 -20.33 -6.75
N LEU A 55 -4.64 -21.07 -6.45
CA LEU A 55 -3.81 -20.83 -5.26
C LEU A 55 -3.12 -19.46 -5.29
N ALA A 56 -2.61 -19.03 -6.45
CA ALA A 56 -1.99 -17.72 -6.60
C ALA A 56 -3.01 -16.58 -6.46
N LEU A 57 -4.23 -16.78 -6.99
CA LEU A 57 -5.33 -15.83 -6.82
C LEU A 57 -5.83 -15.76 -5.37
N LEU A 58 -5.87 -16.89 -4.65
CA LEU A 58 -6.23 -16.93 -3.23
C LEU A 58 -5.18 -16.31 -2.31
N ALA A 59 -3.92 -16.22 -2.74
CA ALA A 59 -2.88 -15.49 -2.02
C ALA A 59 -3.11 -13.97 -2.04
N LEU A 60 -3.78 -13.45 -3.08
CA LEU A 60 -4.03 -12.01 -3.26
C LEU A 60 -4.73 -11.34 -2.07
N PRO A 61 -5.89 -11.80 -1.56
CA PRO A 61 -6.55 -11.18 -0.40
C PRO A 61 -5.67 -11.22 0.85
N VAL A 62 -4.88 -12.28 1.05
CA VAL A 62 -3.94 -12.37 2.17
C VAL A 62 -2.84 -11.31 2.04
N VAL A 63 -2.26 -11.17 0.85
CA VAL A 63 -1.23 -10.17 0.57
C VAL A 63 -1.78 -8.76 0.75
N LEU A 64 -2.99 -8.47 0.25
CA LEU A 64 -3.65 -7.16 0.43
C LEU A 64 -3.87 -6.83 1.92
N LEU A 65 -4.30 -7.79 2.74
CA LEU A 65 -4.45 -7.60 4.19
C LEU A 65 -3.11 -7.32 4.88
N VAL A 66 -2.09 -8.12 4.57
CA VAL A 66 -0.73 -7.92 5.09
C VAL A 66 -0.23 -6.54 4.69
N ARG A 67 -0.47 -6.14 3.44
CA ARG A 67 0.03 -4.87 2.91
C ARG A 67 -0.64 -3.66 3.54
N MET A 68 -1.94 -3.73 3.80
CA MET A 68 -2.64 -2.73 4.61
C MET A 68 -2.03 -2.60 6.02
N GLY A 69 -1.57 -3.71 6.60
CA GLY A 69 -0.81 -3.70 7.86
C GLY A 69 0.57 -3.04 7.73
N LEU A 70 1.35 -3.40 6.71
CA LEU A 70 2.69 -2.83 6.48
C LEU A 70 2.63 -1.32 6.24
N ASN A 71 1.68 -0.84 5.44
CA ASN A 71 1.42 0.60 5.19
C ASN A 71 0.91 1.35 6.44
N ALA A 72 0.40 0.63 7.44
CA ALA A 72 0.10 1.24 8.73
C ALA A 72 1.37 1.31 9.60
N VAL A 73 2.18 0.25 9.58
CA VAL A 73 3.46 0.14 10.31
C VAL A 73 4.46 1.20 9.88
N ASP A 74 4.71 1.38 8.58
CA ASP A 74 5.65 2.40 8.09
C ASP A 74 5.22 3.82 8.48
N GLY A 75 3.92 4.12 8.37
CA GLY A 75 3.36 5.41 8.76
C GLY A 75 3.45 5.64 10.27
N MET A 76 3.29 4.60 11.09
CA MET A 76 3.49 4.70 12.54
C MET A 76 4.97 4.85 12.89
N LEU A 77 5.89 4.12 12.27
CA LEU A 77 7.34 4.30 12.43
C LEU A 77 7.76 5.73 12.07
N ALA A 78 7.26 6.25 10.95
CA ALA A 78 7.51 7.63 10.53
C ALA A 78 7.03 8.63 11.58
N ARG A 79 5.76 8.55 12.01
CA ARG A 79 5.14 9.55 12.89
C ARG A 79 5.50 9.43 14.37
N GLU A 80 5.55 8.22 14.89
CA GLU A 80 5.67 7.94 16.33
C GLU A 80 7.13 7.69 16.76
N HIS A 81 8.03 7.34 15.82
CA HIS A 81 9.44 7.04 16.10
C HIS A 81 10.44 7.97 15.40
N GLY A 82 10.00 9.18 15.01
CA GLY A 82 10.90 10.22 14.51
C GLY A 82 11.51 9.96 13.13
N GLN A 83 10.94 9.07 12.32
CA GLN A 83 11.48 8.68 11.02
C GLN A 83 10.86 9.46 9.84
N GLN A 84 10.17 10.57 10.10
CA GLN A 84 9.61 11.41 9.03
C GLN A 84 10.73 12.02 8.19
N SER A 85 10.69 11.81 6.87
CA SER A 85 11.65 12.41 5.94
C SER A 85 11.00 12.70 4.59
N ARG A 86 11.59 13.63 3.82
CA ARG A 86 11.14 13.91 2.45
C ARG A 86 11.29 12.67 1.56
N LEU A 87 12.41 11.96 1.69
CA LEU A 87 12.65 10.72 0.95
C LEU A 87 11.61 9.66 1.29
N GLY A 88 11.34 9.43 2.59
CA GLY A 88 10.36 8.44 3.03
C GLY A 88 8.95 8.77 2.55
N PHE A 89 8.58 10.05 2.51
CA PHE A 89 7.34 10.47 1.87
C PHE A 89 7.29 10.06 0.39
N PHE A 90 8.29 10.42 -0.42
CA PHE A 90 8.32 10.04 -1.84
C PHE A 90 8.34 8.53 -2.05
N LEU A 91 9.10 7.81 -1.23
CA LEU A 91 9.22 6.36 -1.29
C LEU A 91 7.89 5.67 -0.98
N ASN A 92 7.15 6.13 0.03
CA ASN A 92 5.81 5.62 0.33
C ASN A 92 4.86 5.84 -0.84
N GLU A 93 4.88 7.04 -1.43
CA GLU A 93 3.96 7.41 -2.51
C GLU A 93 4.20 6.60 -3.78
N ILE A 94 5.47 6.51 -4.21
CA ILE A 94 5.85 5.67 -5.36
C ILE A 94 5.63 4.19 -5.02
N GLY A 95 5.98 3.83 -3.78
CA GLY A 95 5.80 2.51 -3.20
C GLY A 95 4.38 2.03 -3.40
N ASP A 96 3.37 2.78 -2.94
CA ASP A 96 1.94 2.48 -3.03
C ASP A 96 1.43 2.35 -4.49
N VAL A 97 1.87 3.21 -5.40
CA VAL A 97 1.46 3.11 -6.81
C VAL A 97 2.04 1.85 -7.48
N VAL A 98 3.35 1.60 -7.31
CA VAL A 98 4.02 0.40 -7.87
C VAL A 98 3.35 -0.86 -7.35
N SER A 99 3.18 -0.86 -6.05
CA SER A 99 2.49 -1.84 -5.25
C SER A 99 1.10 -2.20 -5.75
N ASP A 100 0.21 -1.23 -5.91
CA ASP A 100 -1.17 -1.49 -6.30
C ASP A 100 -1.24 -1.90 -7.76
N THR A 101 -0.40 -1.30 -8.61
CA THR A 101 -0.21 -1.75 -9.99
C THR A 101 0.22 -3.22 -10.04
N ALA A 102 1.18 -3.62 -9.22
CA ALA A 102 1.70 -4.99 -9.18
C ALA A 102 0.65 -6.02 -8.75
N LEU A 103 -0.32 -5.65 -7.90
CA LEU A 103 -1.38 -6.55 -7.46
C LEU A 103 -2.57 -6.60 -8.42
N TYR A 104 -2.96 -5.46 -9.02
CA TYR A 104 -4.16 -5.38 -9.87
C TYR A 104 -3.90 -5.66 -11.35
N LEU A 105 -2.74 -5.29 -11.89
CA LEU A 105 -2.43 -5.51 -13.32
C LEU A 105 -2.44 -7.01 -13.70
N PRO A 106 -1.83 -7.94 -12.93
CA PRO A 106 -1.90 -9.36 -13.21
C PRO A 106 -3.31 -9.92 -13.29
N LEU A 107 -4.22 -9.42 -12.43
CA LEU A 107 -5.61 -9.85 -12.39
C LEU A 107 -6.30 -9.52 -13.72
N ALA A 108 -6.07 -8.32 -14.25
CA ALA A 108 -6.61 -7.90 -15.54
C ALA A 108 -6.03 -8.71 -16.72
N LEU A 109 -4.72 -8.98 -16.70
CA LEU A 109 -4.06 -9.78 -17.75
C LEU A 109 -4.55 -11.23 -17.78
N VAL A 110 -4.78 -11.83 -16.62
CA VAL A 110 -5.19 -13.24 -16.49
C VAL A 110 -6.69 -13.44 -16.73
N LEU A 111 -7.55 -12.60 -16.16
CA LEU A 111 -9.00 -12.78 -16.22
C LEU A 111 -9.66 -12.12 -17.43
N ALA A 112 -9.03 -11.10 -18.02
CA ALA A 112 -9.55 -10.38 -19.18
C ALA A 112 -8.47 -10.14 -20.25
N PRO A 113 -7.82 -11.20 -20.77
CA PRO A 113 -6.69 -11.08 -21.71
C PRO A 113 -7.05 -10.34 -23.01
N ALA A 114 -8.33 -10.30 -23.39
CA ALA A 114 -8.83 -9.58 -24.56
C ALA A 114 -8.98 -8.05 -24.36
N LEU A 115 -8.77 -7.52 -23.15
CA LEU A 115 -9.00 -6.10 -22.82
C LEU A 115 -7.79 -5.41 -22.15
N PRO A 116 -6.60 -5.40 -22.78
CA PRO A 116 -5.40 -4.76 -22.21
C PRO A 116 -5.56 -3.24 -22.00
N LEU A 117 -6.39 -2.58 -22.81
CA LEU A 117 -6.77 -1.16 -22.62
C LEU A 117 -7.49 -0.90 -21.30
N LEU A 118 -8.31 -1.85 -20.82
CA LEU A 118 -9.03 -1.73 -19.56
C LEU A 118 -8.06 -1.88 -18.36
N ALA A 119 -7.08 -2.77 -18.48
CA ALA A 119 -6.02 -2.95 -17.49
C ALA A 119 -5.18 -1.66 -17.33
N GLY A 120 -4.76 -1.08 -18.44
CA GLY A 120 -4.05 0.21 -18.45
C GLY A 120 -4.89 1.37 -17.92
N ALA A 121 -6.18 1.40 -18.25
CA ALA A 121 -7.11 2.41 -17.75
C ALA A 121 -7.31 2.30 -16.23
N MET A 122 -7.45 1.09 -15.66
CA MET A 122 -7.59 0.92 -14.21
C MET A 122 -6.36 1.42 -13.45
N VAL A 123 -5.16 1.06 -13.91
CA VAL A 123 -3.90 1.53 -13.30
C VAL A 123 -3.81 3.06 -13.39
N THR A 124 -4.17 3.63 -14.53
CA THR A 124 -4.15 5.09 -14.73
C THR A 124 -5.15 5.80 -13.82
N VAL A 125 -6.39 5.31 -13.72
CA VAL A 125 -7.41 5.87 -12.82
C VAL A 125 -6.98 5.75 -11.37
N PHE A 126 -6.37 4.64 -10.97
CA PHE A 126 -5.88 4.44 -9.61
C PHE A 126 -4.80 5.47 -9.26
N ALA A 127 -3.80 5.64 -10.15
CA ALA A 127 -2.76 6.65 -9.99
C ALA A 127 -3.36 8.07 -9.92
N LEU A 128 -4.29 8.41 -10.81
CA LEU A 128 -4.95 9.72 -10.83
C LEU A 128 -5.73 10.01 -9.55
N THR A 129 -6.42 9.01 -8.99
CA THR A 129 -7.22 9.15 -7.76
C THR A 129 -6.33 9.46 -6.56
N GLU A 130 -5.21 8.75 -6.47
CA GLU A 130 -4.16 8.95 -5.47
C GLU A 130 -3.54 10.37 -5.55
N PHE A 131 -3.25 10.87 -6.75
CA PHE A 131 -2.76 12.24 -6.93
C PHE A 131 -3.83 13.30 -6.61
N ALA A 132 -5.08 13.08 -7.03
CA ALA A 132 -6.19 14.01 -6.81
C ALA A 132 -6.54 14.15 -5.31
N GLY A 133 -6.58 13.04 -4.57
CA GLY A 133 -6.82 13.05 -3.12
C GLY A 133 -5.78 13.87 -2.35
N ARG A 134 -4.52 13.83 -2.80
CA ARG A 134 -3.40 14.55 -2.17
C ARG A 134 -3.29 16.01 -2.57
N ALA A 135 -3.64 16.38 -3.79
CA ALA A 135 -3.78 17.79 -4.19
C ALA A 135 -4.78 18.53 -3.27
N ARG A 136 -5.91 17.87 -2.95
CA ARG A 136 -6.90 18.40 -2.00
C ARG A 136 -6.37 18.51 -0.57
N ALA A 137 -5.57 17.54 -0.11
CA ALA A 137 -4.96 17.58 1.22
C ALA A 137 -3.94 18.72 1.38
N ARG A 138 -3.14 19.02 0.34
CA ARG A 138 -2.22 20.16 0.31
C ARG A 138 -2.94 21.50 0.23
N GLY A 139 -4.03 21.60 -0.53
CA GLY A 139 -4.85 22.81 -0.62
C GLY A 139 -5.47 23.22 0.73
N ARG A 140 -5.96 22.26 1.52
CA ARG A 140 -6.52 22.52 2.86
C ARG A 140 -5.49 23.01 3.88
N ARG A 141 -4.23 22.56 3.79
CA ARG A 141 -3.15 23.03 4.68
C ARG A 141 -2.68 24.45 4.36
N ARG A 142 -2.82 24.91 3.11
CA ARG A 142 -2.50 26.29 2.71
C ARG A 142 -3.62 27.29 3.00
N ALA A 143 -4.87 26.83 3.10
CA ALA A 143 -6.01 27.67 3.47
C ALA A 143 -6.19 27.84 4.99
N ALA A 144 -5.39 27.13 5.80
CA ALA A 144 -5.45 27.14 7.26
C ALA A 144 -4.22 27.81 7.92
N VAL A 145 -3.38 28.47 7.12
CA VAL A 145 -2.24 29.33 7.51
C VAL A 145 -2.52 30.70 6.93
#